data_AF-A0A2R7SVA3-F1
#
_entry.id   AF-A0A2R7SVA3-F1
#
_cell.length_a   1.000
_cell.length_b   1.000
_cell.length_c   1.000
_cell.angle_alpha   90.00
_cell.angle_beta   90.00
_cell.angle_gamma   90.00
#
_symmetry.space_group_name_H-M   'P 1'
#
loop_
_entity.id
_entity.type
_entity.pdbx_description
1 polymer ?
#
loop_
_entity_poly.entity_id
_entity_poly.type
_entity_poly.pdbx_seq_one_letter_code
_entity_poly.pdbx_strand_id
1 'polypeptide(L)'
;PPAPGTYWLRTNFKLDMPQGHDVQLGLAFGDTSKPRSEVDNRALIFVNGWNMGQFIAHIGPQRVFVLPPGILNPNGDNTLTLAVTTDGAAANALEPVRLVPLAVARGGVPLEPVPQPRNLQR
;
A
#
# COMPACT_ATOMS: atom_id res chain seq x y z
N PRO A 1 -9.43 -2.36 -15.98
CA PRO A 1 -8.96 -0.96 -16.09
C PRO A 1 -9.94 -0.19 -16.98
N PRO A 2 -10.21 1.10 -16.72
CA PRO A 2 -11.26 1.82 -17.44
C PRO A 2 -10.84 2.30 -18.83
N ALA A 3 -9.58 2.70 -19.03
CA ALA A 3 -9.01 3.21 -20.29
C ALA A 3 -7.47 3.30 -20.20
N PRO A 4 -6.74 3.51 -21.31
CA PRO A 4 -5.34 3.88 -21.26
C PRO A 4 -5.13 5.17 -20.45
N GLY A 5 -4.09 5.20 -19.61
CA GLY A 5 -3.77 6.34 -18.75
C GLY A 5 -3.83 5.99 -17.27
N THR A 6 -4.00 7.02 -16.43
CA THR A 6 -3.99 6.88 -14.97
C THR A 6 -5.41 6.95 -14.40
N TYR A 7 -5.77 5.96 -13.59
CA TYR A 7 -6.99 5.98 -12.78
C TYR A 7 -6.67 5.85 -11.29
N TRP A 8 -7.58 6.31 -10.44
CA TRP A 8 -7.40 6.36 -9.00
C TRP A 8 -8.30 5.35 -8.31
N LEU A 9 -7.71 4.56 -7.42
CA LEU A 9 -8.43 3.68 -6.49
C LEU A 9 -8.25 4.23 -5.08
N ARG A 10 -9.31 4.22 -4.28
CA ARG A 10 -9.27 4.61 -2.87
C ARG A 10 -10.09 3.65 -2.05
N THR A 11 -9.57 3.26 -0.90
CA THR A 11 -10.31 2.50 0.10
C THR A 11 -9.98 2.98 1.51
N ASN A 12 -10.90 2.74 2.43
CA ASN A 12 -10.75 2.95 3.85
C ASN A 12 -10.76 1.60 4.56
N PHE A 13 -9.88 1.43 5.54
CA PHE A 13 -9.82 0.22 6.35
C PHE A 13 -9.42 0.56 7.78
N LYS A 14 -9.92 -0.23 8.73
CA LYS A 14 -9.62 -0.09 10.15
C LYS A 14 -8.68 -1.21 10.59
N LEU A 15 -7.68 -0.86 11.38
CA LEU A 15 -6.80 -1.82 12.05
C LEU A 15 -7.09 -1.84 13.55
N ASP A 16 -6.91 -3.01 14.15
CA ASP A 16 -7.00 -3.23 15.59
C ASP A 16 -5.89 -4.19 16.04
N MET A 17 -4.65 -3.70 15.99
CA MET A 17 -3.47 -4.50 16.33
C MET A 17 -3.36 -4.75 17.83
N PRO A 18 -2.79 -5.89 18.26
CA PRO A 18 -2.64 -6.21 19.67
C PRO A 18 -1.77 -5.17 20.37
N GLN A 19 -2.25 -4.67 21.51
CA GLN A 19 -1.51 -3.73 22.35
C GLN A 19 -0.20 -4.35 22.85
N GLY A 20 0.82 -3.52 23.06
CA GLY A 20 2.13 -3.95 23.54
C GLY A 20 2.90 -4.84 22.54
N HIS A 21 2.56 -4.75 21.25
CA HIS A 21 3.29 -5.41 20.17
C HIS A 21 3.69 -4.38 19.11
N ASP A 22 4.89 -4.57 18.57
CA ASP A 22 5.32 -3.93 17.33
C ASP A 22 4.97 -4.87 16.17
N VAL A 23 4.05 -4.43 15.31
CA VAL A 23 3.56 -5.16 14.15
C VAL A 23 3.96 -4.41 12.90
N GLN A 24 4.92 -4.95 12.17
CA GLN A 24 5.36 -4.40 10.90
C GLN A 24 4.48 -4.96 9.78
N LEU A 25 3.76 -4.09 9.08
CA LEU A 25 2.95 -4.46 7.92
C LEU A 25 3.62 -4.10 6.60
N GLY A 26 3.34 -4.90 5.58
CA GLY A 26 3.67 -4.63 4.19
C GLY A 26 2.42 -4.60 3.31
N LEU A 27 2.45 -3.78 2.26
CA LEU A 27 1.51 -3.83 1.15
C LEU A 27 2.11 -4.70 0.03
N ALA A 28 1.53 -5.87 -0.19
CA ALA A 28 2.00 -6.84 -1.17
C ALA A 28 1.15 -6.79 -2.44
N PHE A 29 1.81 -6.79 -3.60
CA PHE A 29 1.21 -6.86 -4.93
C PHE A 29 1.43 -8.26 -5.52
N GLY A 30 0.35 -8.88 -6.01
CA GLY A 30 0.34 -10.14 -6.75
C GLY A 30 1.17 -11.27 -6.11
N ASP A 31 1.79 -12.11 -6.93
CA ASP A 31 2.74 -13.13 -6.46
C ASP A 31 4.05 -12.48 -5.98
N THR A 32 4.34 -12.61 -4.69
CA THR A 32 5.54 -12.04 -4.04
C THR A 32 6.77 -12.95 -4.14
N SER A 33 6.61 -14.18 -4.65
CA SER A 33 7.75 -15.07 -4.92
C SER A 33 8.47 -14.75 -6.24
N LYS A 34 7.84 -13.91 -7.08
CA LYS A 34 8.37 -13.47 -8.37
C LYS A 34 8.83 -12.02 -8.29
N PRO A 35 9.97 -11.65 -8.92
CA PRO A 35 10.42 -10.26 -8.93
C PRO A 35 9.52 -9.36 -9.79
N ARG A 36 8.87 -9.93 -10.80
CA ARG A 36 8.03 -9.21 -11.78
C ARG A 36 6.95 -10.13 -12.37
N SER A 37 5.97 -9.55 -13.05
CA SER A 37 4.93 -10.24 -13.82
C SER A 37 4.88 -9.71 -15.26
N GLU A 38 4.15 -10.36 -16.15
CA GLU A 38 3.95 -9.90 -17.54
C GLU A 38 2.94 -8.74 -17.64
N VAL A 39 2.41 -8.27 -16.51
CA VAL A 39 1.41 -7.21 -16.44
C VAL A 39 2.09 -5.86 -16.71
N ASP A 40 1.59 -5.10 -17.68
CA ASP A 40 2.09 -3.76 -17.99
C ASP A 40 1.28 -2.68 -17.28
N ASN A 41 1.57 -2.49 -16.00
CA ASN A 41 1.11 -1.35 -15.23
C ASN A 41 2.12 -0.87 -14.20
N ARG A 42 1.84 0.31 -13.67
CA ARG A 42 2.51 0.92 -12.52
C ARG A 42 1.49 1.48 -11.55
N ALA A 43 1.83 1.53 -10.28
CA ALA A 43 1.01 2.15 -9.25
C ALA A 43 1.86 3.00 -8.32
N LEU A 44 1.46 4.27 -8.11
CA LEU A 44 1.93 5.05 -6.97
C LEU A 44 1.08 4.71 -5.75
N ILE A 45 1.71 4.53 -4.60
CA ILE A 45 1.09 4.05 -3.37
C ILE A 45 1.01 5.19 -2.38
N PHE A 46 -0.17 5.50 -1.87
CA PHE A 46 -0.35 6.49 -0.82
C PHE A 46 -1.07 5.90 0.39
N VAL A 47 -0.47 6.03 1.57
CA VAL A 47 -1.09 5.65 2.86
C VAL A 47 -1.29 6.90 3.68
N ASN A 48 -2.54 7.17 4.05
CA ASN A 48 -2.94 8.35 4.81
C ASN A 48 -2.44 9.70 4.22
N GLY A 49 -2.25 9.73 2.89
CA GLY A 49 -1.78 10.89 2.13
C GLY A 49 -0.27 10.92 1.87
N TRP A 50 0.51 10.03 2.50
CA TRP A 50 1.95 9.92 2.29
C TRP A 50 2.29 8.96 1.15
N ASN A 51 3.16 9.36 0.22
CA ASN A 51 3.65 8.48 -0.85
C ASN A 51 4.61 7.43 -0.28
N MET A 52 4.24 6.15 -0.37
CA MET A 52 4.98 4.99 0.15
C MET A 52 5.80 4.27 -0.90
N GLY A 53 5.74 4.70 -2.16
CA GLY A 53 6.56 4.17 -3.24
C GLY A 53 5.80 3.95 -4.54
N GLN A 54 6.52 3.34 -5.48
CA GLN A 54 6.03 3.02 -6.80
C GLN A 54 6.21 1.53 -7.08
N PHE A 55 5.11 0.87 -7.41
CA PHE A 55 5.10 -0.49 -7.95
C PHE A 55 5.12 -0.43 -9.49
N ILE A 56 5.94 -1.26 -10.14
CA ILE A 56 5.94 -1.45 -11.60
C ILE A 56 6.00 -2.94 -11.88
N ALA A 57 4.92 -3.49 -12.42
CA ALA A 57 4.70 -4.93 -12.49
C ALA A 57 5.74 -5.68 -13.34
N HIS A 58 6.06 -5.17 -14.53
CA HIS A 58 6.99 -5.78 -15.48
C HIS A 58 8.48 -5.45 -15.23
N ILE A 59 8.79 -4.49 -14.35
CA ILE A 59 10.17 -4.11 -14.03
C ILE A 59 10.65 -4.80 -12.75
N GLY A 60 9.89 -4.69 -11.64
CA GLY A 60 10.29 -5.26 -10.36
C GLY A 60 11.56 -4.61 -9.76
N PRO A 61 12.24 -5.28 -8.79
CA PRO A 61 11.87 -6.53 -8.14
C PRO A 61 10.91 -6.35 -6.94
N GLN A 62 10.65 -5.10 -6.53
CA GLN A 62 9.94 -4.82 -5.29
C GLN A 62 8.44 -5.12 -5.43
N ARG A 63 7.97 -6.10 -4.64
CA ARG A 63 6.57 -6.56 -4.58
C ARG A 63 5.89 -6.29 -3.25
N VAL A 64 6.67 -5.96 -2.23
CA VAL A 64 6.23 -5.69 -0.87
C VAL A 64 6.78 -4.33 -0.44
N PHE A 65 5.88 -3.44 -0.03
CA PHE A 65 6.22 -2.10 0.42
C PHE A 65 5.93 -2.00 1.91
N VAL A 66 6.95 -1.70 2.72
CA VAL A 66 6.80 -1.53 4.17
C VAL A 66 5.88 -0.34 4.43
N LEU A 67 4.94 -0.50 5.36
CA LEU A 67 4.06 0.56 5.83
C LEU A 67 4.49 0.96 7.24
N PRO A 68 5.23 2.07 7.42
CA PRO A 68 5.75 2.45 8.72
C PRO A 68 4.62 2.76 9.72
N PRO A 69 4.72 2.26 10.97
CA PRO A 69 3.90 2.76 12.06
C PRO A 69 4.05 4.28 12.20
N GLY A 70 2.95 4.97 12.53
CA GLY A 70 2.88 6.44 12.57
C GLY A 70 2.36 7.05 11.27
N ILE A 71 2.81 6.54 10.11
CA ILE A 71 2.13 6.81 8.83
C ILE A 71 0.86 5.97 8.76
N LEU A 72 1.01 4.68 9.00
CA LEU A 72 -0.10 3.76 9.26
C LEU A 72 -0.59 3.98 10.70
N ASN A 73 -1.92 4.01 10.89
CA ASN A 73 -2.54 3.96 12.20
C ASN A 73 -2.83 2.49 12.57
N PRO A 74 -2.07 1.86 13.48
CA PRO A 74 -2.22 0.44 13.80
C PRO A 74 -3.50 0.12 14.60
N ASN A 75 -4.15 1.12 15.21
CA ASN A 75 -5.35 0.96 16.03
C ASN A 75 -6.42 1.99 15.64
N GLY A 76 -6.67 2.13 14.34
CA GLY A 76 -7.72 3.02 13.85
C GLY A 76 -7.83 3.06 12.34
N ASP A 77 -8.40 4.14 11.83
CA ASP A 77 -8.75 4.29 10.43
C ASP A 77 -7.55 4.68 9.56
N ASN A 78 -7.44 4.00 8.43
CA ASN A 78 -6.45 4.23 7.39
C ASN A 78 -7.14 4.48 6.04
N THR A 79 -6.44 5.21 5.18
CA THR A 79 -6.82 5.40 3.77
C THR A 79 -5.67 4.87 2.91
N LEU A 80 -5.98 3.95 2.01
CA LEU A 80 -5.09 3.54 0.92
C LEU A 80 -5.60 4.18 -0.37
N THR A 81 -4.72 4.90 -1.05
CA THR A 81 -4.97 5.44 -2.39
C THR A 81 -3.90 4.93 -3.34
N LEU A 82 -4.31 4.46 -4.51
CA LEU A 82 -3.41 4.01 -5.58
C LEU A 82 -3.69 4.82 -6.84
N ALA A 83 -2.65 5.40 -7.44
CA ALA A 83 -2.72 5.95 -8.79
C ALA A 83 -2.14 4.93 -9.77
N VAL A 84 -3.01 4.22 -10.50
CA VAL A 84 -2.63 3.11 -11.38
C VAL A 84 -2.56 3.63 -12.81
N THR A 85 -1.40 3.49 -13.46
CA THR A 85 -1.22 3.79 -14.89
C THR A 85 -1.04 2.50 -15.68
N THR A 86 -1.76 2.38 -16.80
CA THR A 86 -1.78 1.19 -17.66
C THR A 86 -2.17 1.59 -19.10
N ASP A 87 -2.03 0.66 -20.05
CA ASP A 87 -2.52 0.78 -21.42
C ASP A 87 -4.04 0.57 -21.55
N GLY A 88 -4.73 0.21 -20.45
CA GLY A 88 -6.18 0.01 -20.44
C GLY A 88 -6.62 -1.41 -20.81
N ALA A 89 -5.71 -2.30 -21.21
CA ALA A 89 -6.04 -3.67 -21.52
C ALA A 89 -6.43 -4.44 -20.25
N ALA A 90 -7.44 -5.32 -20.34
CA ALA A 90 -7.91 -6.08 -19.18
C ALA A 90 -6.81 -6.96 -18.55
N ALA A 91 -5.90 -7.50 -19.36
CA ALA A 91 -4.75 -8.28 -18.90
C ALA A 91 -3.74 -7.45 -18.09
N ASN A 92 -3.74 -6.12 -18.27
CA ASN A 92 -2.85 -5.19 -17.58
C ASN A 92 -3.52 -4.51 -16.36
N ALA A 93 -4.64 -5.07 -15.90
CA ALA A 93 -5.27 -4.66 -14.65
C ALA A 93 -4.30 -4.78 -13.45
N LEU A 94 -4.50 -3.95 -12.43
CA LEU A 94 -3.72 -4.02 -11.21
C LEU A 94 -3.79 -5.43 -10.60
N GLU A 95 -2.63 -5.99 -10.27
CA GLU A 95 -2.55 -7.27 -9.57
C GLU A 95 -3.17 -7.18 -8.16
N PRO A 96 -3.59 -8.31 -7.56
CA PRO A 96 -4.19 -8.31 -6.23
C PRO A 96 -3.30 -7.62 -5.19
N VAL A 97 -3.90 -6.75 -4.37
CA VAL A 97 -3.22 -6.01 -3.31
C VAL A 97 -3.67 -6.54 -1.96
N ARG A 98 -2.73 -6.84 -1.07
CA ARG A 98 -3.03 -7.36 0.28
C ARG A 98 -2.10 -6.78 1.33
N LEU A 99 -2.59 -6.64 2.55
CA LEU A 99 -1.74 -6.41 3.72
C LEU A 99 -1.13 -7.74 4.17
N VAL A 100 0.15 -7.73 4.50
CA VAL A 100 0.87 -8.90 5.04
C VAL A 100 1.64 -8.51 6.30
N PRO A 101 1.67 -9.36 7.34
CA PRO A 101 2.61 -9.19 8.43
C PRO A 101 4.03 -9.50 7.95
N LEU A 102 4.97 -8.61 8.26
CA LEU A 102 6.40 -8.78 7.99
C LEU A 102 7.14 -9.26 9.24
N ALA A 103 6.80 -8.66 10.38
CA ALA A 103 7.33 -9.02 11.69
C ALA A 103 6.31 -8.70 12.78
N VAL A 104 6.30 -9.51 13.84
CA VAL A 104 5.51 -9.30 15.05
C VAL A 104 6.40 -9.54 16.25
N ALA A 105 6.61 -8.52 17.06
CA ALA A 105 7.40 -8.60 18.28
C ALA A 105 6.61 -8.05 19.46
N ARG A 106 6.78 -8.65 20.65
CA ARG A 106 6.25 -8.06 21.89
C ARG A 106 7.13 -6.88 22.30
N GLY A 107 6.52 -5.76 22.66
CA GLY A 107 7.19 -4.52 23.01
C GLY A 107 6.84 -3.39 22.05
N GLY A 108 7.80 -2.49 21.83
CA GLY A 108 7.61 -1.28 21.03
C GLY A 108 7.53 -0.02 21.90
N VAL A 109 7.72 1.13 21.26
CA VAL A 109 7.52 2.45 21.89
C VAL A 109 6.10 2.94 21.61
N PRO A 110 5.51 3.79 22.48
CA PRO A 110 4.28 4.49 22.15
C PRO A 110 4.40 5.19 20.80
N LEU A 111 3.39 5.02 19.94
CA LEU A 111 3.36 5.57 18.60
C LEU A 111 2.44 6.78 18.55
N GLU A 112 2.97 7.89 18.05
CA GLU A 112 2.16 9.05 17.67
C GLU A 112 2.01 9.07 16.15
N PRO A 113 0.76 9.14 15.63
CA PRO A 113 0.55 9.33 14.21
C PRO A 113 1.20 10.62 13.72
N VAL A 114 1.93 10.56 12.61
CA VAL A 114 2.39 11.79 11.94
C VAL A 114 1.19 12.56 11.40
N PRO A 115 1.29 13.89 11.22
CA PRO A 115 0.24 14.65 10.55
C PRO A 115 -0.17 13.99 9.23
N GLN A 116 -1.46 13.76 9.04
CA GLN A 116 -1.99 12.98 7.92
C GLN A 116 -2.60 13.91 6.86
N PRO A 117 -1.95 14.11 5.70
CA PRO A 117 -2.42 15.04 4.66
C PRO A 117 -3.78 14.65 4.07
N ARG A 118 -4.27 13.42 4.32
CA ARG A 118 -5.59 12.96 3.88
C ARG A 118 -6.76 13.87 4.28
N ASN A 119 -6.57 14.70 5.32
CA ASN A 119 -7.58 15.61 5.85
C ASN A 119 -7.52 17.02 5.24
N LEU A 120 -6.54 17.29 4.36
CA LEU A 120 -6.38 18.59 3.73
C LEU A 120 -7.13 18.61 2.40
N GLN A 121 -8.33 19.19 2.39
CA GLN A 121 -8.94 19.64 1.13
C GLN A 121 -8.25 20.94 0.70
N ARG A 122 -7.94 21.05 -0.60
CA ARG A 122 -7.49 22.29 -1.23
C ARG A 122 -8.67 23.03 -1.81
#